data_AF-A0A2D6NGI2-F1
#
_entry.id   AF-A0A2D6NGI2-F1
#
_cell.length_a   1.000
_cell.length_b   1.000
_cell.length_c   1.000
_cell.angle_alpha   90.00
_cell.angle_beta   90.00
_cell.angle_gamma   90.00
#
_symmetry.space_group_name_H-M   'P 1'
#
loop_
_entity.id
_entity.type
_entity.pdbx_description
1 polymer ?
#
loop_
_entity_poly.entity_id
_entity_poly.type
_entity_poly.pdbx_seq_one_letter_code
_entity_poly.pdbx_strand_id
1 'polypeptide(L)'
;MILHWIVLGLIVLLLLVFLIGLSLNKGKKMPPTDYYTFFVIGIVWLAFGIPMMISDSGSFFFIMGLVFMAIGLVHKDEWKKNRKANEWKNLTKEQRRMKSILLWTLVGLLVLGLLFFLINYFIFSIRI
;
A
#
# COMPACT_ATOMS: atom_id res chain seq x y z
N MET A 1 15.02 -4.96 21.24
CA MET A 1 13.85 -4.10 20.97
C MET A 1 13.50 -4.03 19.47
N ILE A 2 14.49 -3.89 18.56
CA ILE A 2 14.30 -3.82 17.09
C ILE A 2 13.80 -5.13 16.45
N LEU A 3 14.22 -6.29 16.96
CA LEU A 3 13.91 -7.61 16.39
C LEU A 3 12.40 -7.86 16.25
N HIS A 4 11.60 -7.49 17.24
CA HIS A 4 10.14 -7.70 17.20
C HIS A 4 9.46 -6.86 16.12
N TRP A 5 9.96 -5.66 15.82
CA TRP A 5 9.43 -4.80 14.75
C TRP A 5 9.72 -5.35 13.36
N ILE A 6 10.93 -5.90 13.18
CA ILE A 6 11.32 -6.58 11.93
C ILE A 6 10.44 -7.81 11.70
N VAL A 7 10.21 -8.63 12.73
CA VAL A 7 9.35 -9.82 12.65
C VAL A 7 7.91 -9.45 12.32
N LEU A 8 7.36 -8.40 12.94
CA LEU A 8 5.99 -7.96 12.69
C LEU A 8 5.82 -7.41 11.27
N GLY A 9 6.79 -6.62 10.78
CA GLY A 9 6.82 -6.16 9.38
C GLY A 9 6.90 -7.33 8.38
N LEU A 10 7.72 -8.35 8.68
CA LEU A 10 7.84 -9.54 7.84
C LEU A 10 6.53 -10.35 7.78
N ILE A 11 5.83 -10.49 8.91
CA ILE A 11 4.53 -11.17 8.97
C ILE A 11 3.50 -10.44 8.12
N VAL A 12 3.44 -9.11 8.20
CA VAL A 12 2.55 -8.29 7.38
C VAL A 12 2.86 -8.45 5.89
N LEU A 13 4.13 -8.44 5.53
CA LEU A 13 4.58 -8.63 4.15
C LEU A 13 4.16 -10.01 3.62
N LEU A 14 4.41 -11.08 4.40
CA LEU A 14 4.02 -12.44 4.04
C LEU A 14 2.49 -12.57 3.88
N LEU A 15 1.72 -11.92 4.75
CA LEU A 15 0.25 -11.94 4.70
C LEU A 15 -0.26 -11.22 3.44
N LEU A 16 0.33 -10.08 3.08
CA LEU A 16 0.03 -9.38 1.82
C LEU A 16 0.37 -10.22 0.59
N VAL A 17 1.57 -10.81 0.55
CA VAL A 17 2.01 -11.69 -0.55
C VAL A 17 1.10 -12.91 -0.68
N PHE A 18 0.71 -13.53 0.44
CA PHE A 18 -0.21 -14.66 0.47
C PHE A 18 -1.60 -14.29 -0.07
N LEU A 19 -2.16 -13.14 0.34
CA LEU A 19 -3.45 -12.66 -0.16
C LEU A 19 -3.40 -12.34 -1.67
N ILE A 20 -2.30 -11.77 -2.16
CA ILE A 20 -2.09 -11.51 -3.59
C ILE A 20 -1.90 -12.82 -4.37
N GLY A 21 -1.18 -13.80 -3.82
CA GLY A 21 -1.01 -15.13 -4.41
C GLY A 21 -2.35 -15.87 -4.57
N LEU A 22 -3.21 -15.82 -3.54
CA LEU A 22 -4.57 -16.37 -3.61
C LEU A 22 -5.45 -15.64 -4.65
N SER A 23 -5.20 -14.36 -4.87
CA SER A 23 -5.86 -13.55 -5.90
C SER A 23 -5.46 -13.98 -7.32
N LEU A 24 -4.21 -14.40 -7.52
CA LEU A 24 -3.66 -14.75 -8.85
C LEU A 24 -4.05 -16.16 -9.32
N ASN A 25 -4.34 -17.09 -8.41
CA ASN A 25 -4.58 -18.51 -8.75
C ASN A 25 -5.97 -18.78 -9.36
N LYS A 26 -6.89 -17.81 -9.33
CA LYS A 26 -8.17 -17.92 -10.01
C LYS A 26 -7.96 -17.32 -11.40
N GLY A 27 -7.93 -18.13 -12.46
CA GLY A 27 -7.74 -17.76 -13.88
C GLY A 27 -8.79 -16.79 -14.47
N LYS A 28 -9.16 -15.78 -13.70
CA LYS A 28 -10.09 -14.71 -13.97
C LYS A 28 -9.25 -13.56 -14.49
N LYS A 29 -9.68 -12.96 -15.59
CA LYS A 29 -9.01 -11.80 -16.19
C LYS A 29 -8.91 -10.71 -15.12
N MET A 30 -7.70 -10.44 -14.66
CA MET A 30 -7.44 -9.31 -13.79
C MET A 30 -7.84 -8.03 -14.53
N PRO A 31 -8.45 -7.06 -13.83
CA PRO A 31 -8.70 -5.77 -14.46
C PRO A 31 -7.35 -5.15 -14.84
N PRO A 32 -7.31 -4.36 -15.92
CA PRO A 32 -6.05 -3.78 -16.40
C PRO A 32 -5.43 -2.91 -15.32
N THR A 33 -4.10 -2.83 -15.26
CA THR A 33 -3.38 -2.09 -14.22
C THR A 33 -3.70 -0.60 -14.28
N ASP A 34 -4.11 -0.01 -13.15
CA ASP A 34 -4.39 1.43 -13.05
C ASP A 34 -3.10 2.24 -12.86
N TYR A 35 -2.42 2.55 -13.98
CA TYR A 35 -1.18 3.33 -13.98
C TYR A 35 -1.33 4.74 -13.44
N TYR A 36 -2.54 5.31 -13.45
CA TYR A 36 -2.81 6.59 -12.80
C TYR A 36 -2.60 6.49 -11.28
N THR A 37 -3.04 5.37 -10.68
CA THR A 37 -2.81 5.13 -9.25
C THR A 37 -1.31 5.04 -8.93
N PHE A 38 -0.49 4.43 -9.80
CA PHE A 38 0.98 4.42 -9.63
C PHE A 38 1.57 5.83 -9.65
N PHE A 39 1.11 6.69 -10.56
CA PHE A 39 1.52 8.09 -10.60
C PHE A 39 1.18 8.85 -9.31
N VAL A 40 -0.07 8.71 -8.82
CA VAL A 40 -0.51 9.34 -7.57
C VAL A 40 0.29 8.84 -6.37
N ILE A 41 0.52 7.53 -6.28
CA ILE A 41 1.39 6.94 -5.26
C ILE A 41 2.79 7.56 -5.37
N GLY A 42 3.38 7.64 -6.56
CA GLY A 42 4.68 8.29 -6.76
C GLY A 42 4.75 9.70 -6.18
N ILE A 43 3.75 10.54 -6.44
CA ILE A 43 3.66 11.90 -5.88
C ILE A 43 3.58 11.86 -4.35
N VAL A 44 2.75 10.98 -3.78
CA VAL A 44 2.61 10.85 -2.31
C VAL A 44 3.95 10.45 -1.67
N TRP A 45 4.66 9.49 -2.27
CA TRP A 45 5.95 9.02 -1.78
C TRP A 45 7.05 10.08 -1.93
N LEU A 46 7.03 10.89 -3.00
CA LEU A 46 7.91 12.04 -3.14
C LEU A 46 7.65 13.12 -2.09
N ALA A 47 6.38 13.50 -1.91
CA ALA A 47 5.98 14.50 -0.93
C ALA A 47 6.34 14.06 0.51
N PHE A 48 6.26 12.76 0.80
CA PHE A 48 6.67 12.20 2.08
C PHE A 48 8.20 12.03 2.20
N GLY A 49 8.87 11.64 1.12
CA GLY A 49 10.31 11.39 1.09
C GLY A 49 11.15 12.66 1.29
N ILE A 50 10.72 13.79 0.74
CA ILE A 50 11.45 15.07 0.84
C ILE A 50 11.66 15.50 2.30
N PRO A 51 10.63 15.58 3.18
CA PRO A 51 10.84 15.87 4.60
C PRO A 51 11.69 14.80 5.30
N MET A 52 11.51 13.53 4.95
CA MET A 52 12.24 12.42 5.58
C MET A 52 13.73 12.38 5.20
N MET A 53 14.15 13.06 4.12
CA MET A 53 15.57 13.19 3.77
C MET A 53 16.35 13.97 4.83
N ILE A 54 15.68 14.82 5.62
CA ILE A 54 16.29 15.55 6.74
C ILE A 54 16.74 14.59 7.86
N SER A 55 16.11 13.41 7.95
CA SER A 55 16.33 12.40 9.01
C SER A 55 17.15 11.18 8.52
N ASP A 56 17.99 11.34 7.49
CA ASP A 56 18.88 10.31 6.89
C ASP A 56 18.20 9.00 6.43
N SER A 57 16.88 8.96 6.39
CA SER A 57 16.08 7.77 6.06
C SER A 57 15.12 8.00 4.88
N GLY A 58 15.04 9.22 4.34
CA GLY A 58 14.11 9.60 3.26
C GLY A 58 14.54 9.21 1.84
N SER A 59 15.82 8.89 1.61
CA SER A 59 16.36 8.60 0.28
C SER A 59 15.63 7.45 -0.41
N PHE A 60 15.27 6.41 0.34
CA PHE A 60 14.49 5.28 -0.18
C PHE A 60 13.09 5.71 -0.63
N PHE A 61 12.38 6.48 0.19
CA PHE A 61 11.02 6.95 -0.11
C PHE A 61 11.00 7.86 -1.34
N PHE A 62 12.01 8.73 -1.46
CA PHE A 62 12.18 9.60 -2.60
C PHE A 62 12.43 8.82 -3.90
N ILE A 63 13.36 7.85 -3.88
CA ILE A 63 13.66 7.01 -5.05
C ILE A 63 12.44 6.19 -5.46
N MET A 64 11.75 5.56 -4.51
CA MET A 64 10.52 4.81 -4.79
C MET A 64 9.42 5.70 -5.38
N GLY A 65 9.29 6.94 -4.87
CA GLY A 65 8.39 7.94 -5.40
C GLY A 65 8.69 8.28 -6.86
N LEU A 66 9.96 8.51 -7.20
CA LEU A 66 10.39 8.72 -8.58
C LEU A 66 10.07 7.54 -9.49
N VAL A 67 10.35 6.31 -9.04
CA VAL A 67 10.10 5.09 -9.83
C VAL A 67 8.61 4.93 -10.12
N PHE A 68 7.74 5.05 -9.11
CA PHE A 68 6.30 4.91 -9.31
C PHE A 68 5.71 6.05 -10.14
N MET A 69 6.20 7.27 -9.96
CA MET A 69 5.81 8.41 -10.78
C MET A 69 6.19 8.19 -12.25
N ALA A 70 7.41 7.72 -12.52
CA ALA A 70 7.89 7.41 -13.86
C ALA A 70 7.06 6.29 -14.53
N ILE A 71 6.81 5.18 -13.82
CA ILE A 71 5.96 4.07 -14.32
C ILE A 71 4.57 4.59 -14.69
N GLY A 72 3.99 5.43 -13.84
CA GLY A 72 2.68 6.04 -14.09
C GLY A 72 2.68 6.97 -15.30
N LEU A 73 3.72 7.80 -15.47
CA LEU A 73 3.85 8.73 -16.60
C LEU A 73 4.11 8.03 -17.93
N VAL A 74 4.91 6.96 -17.95
CA VAL A 74 5.18 6.19 -19.19
C VAL A 74 3.89 5.61 -19.76
N HIS A 75 2.93 5.23 -18.91
CA HIS A 75 1.65 4.68 -19.33
C HIS A 75 0.50 5.70 -19.24
N LYS A 76 0.80 7.00 -19.39
CA LYS A 76 -0.18 8.10 -19.29
C LYS A 76 -1.36 7.93 -20.24
N ASP A 77 -1.12 7.46 -21.45
CA ASP A 77 -2.15 7.30 -22.48
C ASP A 77 -3.21 6.25 -22.07
N GLU A 78 -2.85 5.31 -21.20
CA GLU A 78 -3.74 4.27 -20.72
C GLU A 78 -4.59 4.69 -19.51
N TRP A 79 -4.29 5.83 -18.87
CA TRP A 79 -4.94 6.25 -17.63
C TRP A 79 -6.45 6.23 -17.72
N LYS A 80 -7.03 6.83 -18.77
CA LYS A 80 -8.49 6.93 -18.90
C LYS A 80 -9.15 5.57 -19.13
N LYS A 81 -8.52 4.72 -19.94
CA LYS A 81 -9.02 3.38 -20.29
C LYS A 81 -8.96 2.45 -19.08
N ASN A 82 -7.81 2.38 -18.42
CA ASN A 82 -7.58 1.45 -17.31
C ASN A 82 -8.34 1.93 -16.06
N ARG A 83 -8.41 3.24 -15.81
CA ARG A 83 -9.19 3.79 -14.70
C ARG A 83 -10.68 3.48 -14.85
N LYS A 84 -11.25 3.67 -16.05
CA LYS A 84 -12.65 3.35 -16.32
C LYS A 84 -12.94 1.86 -16.10
N ALA A 85 -12.04 0.98 -16.53
CA ALA A 85 -12.17 -0.46 -16.29
C ALA A 85 -12.07 -0.84 -14.80
N ASN A 86 -11.35 -0.06 -13.99
CA ASN A 86 -11.20 -0.26 -12.54
C ASN A 86 -12.25 0.44 -11.67
N GLU A 87 -13.18 1.18 -12.28
CA GLU A 87 -14.29 1.80 -11.56
C GLU A 87 -15.14 0.73 -10.89
N TRP A 88 -15.52 0.98 -9.63
CA TRP A 88 -16.31 0.05 -8.82
C TRP A 88 -17.60 -0.42 -9.50
N LYS A 89 -18.17 0.41 -10.37
CA LYS A 89 -19.38 0.11 -11.16
C LYS A 89 -19.13 -0.96 -12.24
N ASN A 90 -17.92 -1.02 -12.79
CA ASN A 90 -17.55 -1.92 -13.89
C ASN A 90 -16.85 -3.21 -13.41
N LEU A 91 -16.52 -3.30 -12.11
CA LEU A 91 -15.95 -4.49 -11.50
C LEU A 91 -16.99 -5.61 -11.34
N THR A 92 -16.56 -6.85 -11.54
CA THR A 92 -17.39 -8.02 -11.23
C THR A 92 -17.63 -8.15 -9.72
N LYS A 93 -18.69 -8.85 -9.32
CA LYS A 93 -19.03 -9.06 -7.89
C LYS A 93 -17.86 -9.64 -7.09
N GLU A 94 -17.05 -10.50 -7.71
CA GLU A 94 -15.89 -11.12 -7.08
C GLU A 94 -14.70 -10.17 -6.98
N GLN A 95 -14.40 -9.39 -8.02
CA GLN A 95 -13.35 -8.36 -7.97
C GLN A 95 -13.68 -7.30 -6.92
N ARG A 96 -14.95 -6.90 -6.82
CA ARG A 96 -15.41 -5.98 -5.77
C ARG A 96 -15.23 -6.58 -4.38
N ARG A 97 -15.60 -7.86 -4.18
CA ARG A 97 -15.40 -8.56 -2.90
C ARG A 97 -13.92 -8.63 -2.54
N MET A 98 -13.04 -8.95 -3.49
CA MET A 98 -11.59 -8.96 -3.24
C MET A 98 -11.05 -7.58 -2.90
N LYS A 99 -11.41 -6.54 -3.66
CA LYS A 99 -11.00 -5.16 -3.36
C LYS A 99 -11.50 -4.71 -1.99
N SER A 100 -12.74 -5.05 -1.62
CA SER A 100 -13.27 -4.80 -0.28
C SER A 100 -12.51 -5.56 0.80
N ILE A 101 -12.24 -6.86 0.61
CA ILE A 101 -11.45 -7.65 1.59
C ILE A 101 -10.08 -7.02 1.77
N LEU A 102 -9.38 -6.71 0.68
CA LEU A 102 -8.04 -6.12 0.71
C LEU A 102 -8.06 -4.77 1.44
N LEU A 103 -9.07 -3.93 1.18
CA LEU A 103 -9.25 -2.64 1.85
C LEU A 103 -9.56 -2.81 3.34
N TRP A 104 -10.48 -3.71 3.71
CA TRP A 104 -10.80 -4.00 5.11
C TRP A 104 -9.61 -4.61 5.86
N THR A 105 -8.82 -5.48 5.22
CA THR A 105 -7.59 -6.02 5.78
C THR A 105 -6.58 -4.89 6.03
N LEU A 106 -6.39 -3.99 5.07
CA LEU A 106 -5.47 -2.86 5.21
C LEU A 106 -5.91 -1.92 6.35
N VAL A 107 -7.20 -1.60 6.43
CA VAL A 107 -7.78 -0.77 7.49
C VAL A 107 -7.64 -1.45 8.85
N GLY A 108 -7.96 -2.74 8.94
CA GLY A 108 -7.82 -3.51 10.18
C GLY A 108 -6.37 -3.55 10.66
N LEU A 109 -5.41 -3.72 9.74
CA LEU A 109 -3.99 -3.67 10.05
C LEU A 109 -3.57 -2.29 10.57
N LEU A 110 -4.06 -1.22 9.95
CA LEU A 110 -3.75 0.16 10.33
C LEU A 110 -4.28 0.47 11.74
N VAL A 111 -5.51 0.05 12.04
CA VAL A 111 -6.13 0.22 13.37
C VAL A 111 -5.38 -0.60 14.42
N LEU A 112 -5.03 -1.86 14.13
CA LEU A 112 -4.24 -2.69 15.04
C LEU A 112 -2.87 -2.08 15.34
N GLY A 113 -2.18 -1.58 14.31
CA GLY A 113 -0.91 -0.87 14.46
C GLY A 113 -1.04 0.38 15.34
N LEU A 114 -2.11 1.16 15.15
CA LEU A 114 -2.37 2.36 15.93
C LEU A 114 -2.70 2.05 17.40
N LEU A 115 -3.52 1.03 17.66
CA LEU A 115 -3.82 0.57 19.02
C LEU A 115 -2.55 0.10 19.74
N PHE A 116 -1.71 -0.68 19.05
CA PHE A 116 -0.44 -1.14 19.61
C PHE A 116 0.49 0.03 19.94
N PHE A 117 0.59 1.02 19.05
CA PHE A 117 1.36 2.24 19.29
C PHE A 117 0.86 3.01 20.52
N LEU A 118 -0.46 3.23 20.63
CA LEU A 118 -1.06 3.94 21.76
C LEU A 118 -0.86 3.20 23.09
N ILE A 119 -1.03 1.88 23.12
CA ILE A 119 -0.79 1.06 24.31
C ILE A 119 0.67 1.16 24.74
N ASN A 120 1.60 1.05 23.79
CA ASN A 120 3.02 1.15 24.09
C ASN A 120 3.39 2.54 24.64
N TYR A 121 2.89 3.60 24.00
CA TYR A 121 3.07 4.98 24.44
C TYR A 121 2.53 5.20 25.87
N PHE A 122 1.34 4.68 26.16
CA PHE A 122 0.71 4.79 27.48
C PHE A 122 1.50 4.06 28.58
N ILE A 123 1.95 2.82 28.31
CA ILE A 123 2.79 2.05 29.25
C ILE A 123 4.11 2.76 29.53
N PHE A 124 4.73 3.33 28.49
CA PHE A 124 5.96 4.11 28.64
C PHE A 124 5.73 5.37 29.49
N SER A 125 4.62 6.08 29.27
CA SER A 125 4.26 7.28 30.03
C SER A 125 3.97 7.03 31.52
N ILE A 126 3.54 5.82 31.91
CA ILE A 126 3.29 5.47 33.32
C ILE A 126 4.58 5.00 34.04
N ARG A 127 5.59 4.55 33.28
CA ARG A 127 6.87 4.08 33.82
C ARG A 127 7.89 5.19 34.09
N ILE A 128 7.58 6.43 33.75
CA ILE A 128 8.37 7.65 34.04
C ILE A 128 7.76 8.32 35.26
#